data_AF-A0A8S3I9X0-F1
#
_entry.id   AF-A0A8S3I9X0-F1
#
_cell.length_a   1.000
_cell.length_b   1.000
_cell.length_c   1.000
_cell.angle_alpha   90.00
_cell.angle_beta   90.00
_cell.angle_gamma   90.00
#
_symmetry.space_group_name_H-M   'P 1'
#
loop_
_entity.id
_entity.type
_entity.pdbx_description
1 polymer ?
#
loop_
_entity_poly.entity_id
_entity_poly.type
_entity_poly.pdbx_seq_one_letter_code
_entity_poly.pdbx_strand_id
1 'polypeptide(L)'
;DFGYARTIHEHSLRYTKVGTTAYLPPEVSHDQWRNARGYNKTVDMWAIGVIIFVSLTGYFPFHEEIDILPQLENIPKLFQDDLFNEITDEVKDLLRFRLLVPDAGHRMHSAGVIYHDWFQKSRNLLKSCKQLEECLEKKWLTLFFEETDSNANVSVATIEESDSN
;
A
#
# COMPACT_ATOMS: atom_id res chain seq x y z
N ASP A 1 6.94 -7.56 -8.51
CA ASP A 1 6.24 -8.21 -9.63
C ASP A 1 5.31 -7.19 -10.27
N PHE A 2 5.49 -6.89 -11.55
CA PHE A 2 4.67 -5.95 -12.34
C PHE A 2 3.70 -6.68 -13.28
N GLY A 3 3.46 -7.99 -13.08
CA GLY A 3 2.62 -8.82 -13.96
C GLY A 3 1.20 -8.28 -14.20
N TYR A 4 0.72 -7.36 -13.36
CA TYR A 4 -0.58 -6.68 -13.48
C TYR A 4 -0.49 -5.19 -13.85
N ALA A 5 0.71 -4.59 -13.87
CA ALA A 5 0.89 -3.18 -14.23
C ALA A 5 0.84 -2.98 -15.75
N ARG A 6 0.13 -1.95 -16.22
CA ARG A 6 0.14 -1.55 -17.65
C ARG A 6 -0.13 -0.05 -17.82
N THR A 7 0.51 0.55 -18.83
CA THR A 7 0.23 1.92 -19.27
C THR A 7 -1.18 2.01 -19.84
N ILE A 8 -2.02 2.87 -19.27
CA ILE A 8 -3.43 2.99 -19.62
C ILE A 8 -3.58 3.92 -20.84
N HIS A 9 -4.07 3.38 -21.95
CA HIS A 9 -4.66 4.18 -23.04
C HIS A 9 -6.18 4.28 -22.83
N GLU A 10 -6.74 5.41 -23.21
CA GLU A 10 -8.04 6.00 -22.78
C GLU A 10 -9.31 5.16 -23.01
N HIS A 11 -9.22 3.91 -23.49
CA HIS A 11 -10.40 3.11 -23.85
C HIS A 11 -10.33 1.58 -23.58
N SER A 12 -9.34 1.05 -22.87
CA SER A 12 -9.26 -0.41 -22.62
C SER A 12 -9.67 -0.81 -21.19
N LEU A 13 -10.91 -1.29 -21.03
CA LEU A 13 -11.41 -1.93 -19.80
C LEU A 13 -10.91 -3.39 -19.73
N ARG A 14 -10.47 -3.85 -18.54
CA ARG A 14 -9.89 -5.19 -18.28
C ARG A 14 -10.56 -6.04 -17.17
N TYR A 15 -11.30 -7.08 -17.55
CA TYR A 15 -11.75 -8.12 -16.61
C TYR A 15 -10.60 -9.10 -16.32
N THR A 16 -10.10 -9.16 -15.09
CA THR A 16 -9.27 -10.30 -14.63
C THR A 16 -9.48 -10.50 -13.13
N LYS A 17 -10.02 -11.67 -12.76
CA LYS A 17 -10.34 -12.09 -11.38
C LYS A 17 -9.16 -12.86 -10.80
N VAL A 18 -8.02 -12.20 -10.63
CA VAL A 18 -6.86 -12.78 -9.94
C VAL A 18 -6.19 -11.66 -9.15
N GLY A 19 -6.32 -11.71 -7.83
CA GLY A 19 -5.85 -10.72 -6.86
C GLY A 19 -6.59 -10.96 -5.56
N THR A 20 -5.89 -10.97 -4.42
CA THR A 20 -6.50 -11.14 -3.10
C THR A 20 -7.55 -10.03 -2.92
N THR A 21 -8.83 -10.39 -2.82
CA THR A 21 -9.94 -9.44 -2.78
C THR A 21 -9.85 -8.46 -1.61
N ALA A 22 -9.07 -8.81 -0.58
CA ALA A 22 -8.77 -7.97 0.58
C ALA A 22 -8.14 -6.59 0.25
N TYR A 23 -7.52 -6.42 -0.92
CA TYR A 23 -6.94 -5.13 -1.34
C TYR A 23 -7.88 -4.29 -2.23
N LEU A 24 -9.03 -4.84 -2.61
CA LEU A 24 -9.94 -4.15 -3.52
C LEU A 24 -10.77 -3.09 -2.75
N PRO A 25 -10.91 -1.88 -3.30
CA PRO A 25 -11.76 -0.86 -2.70
C PRO A 25 -13.25 -1.16 -2.96
N PRO A 26 -14.16 -0.54 -2.20
CA PRO A 26 -15.60 -0.84 -2.27
C PRO A 26 -16.22 -0.53 -3.63
N GLU A 27 -15.70 0.43 -4.39
CA GLU A 27 -16.20 0.75 -5.74
C GLU A 27 -15.83 -0.29 -6.81
N VAL A 28 -14.92 -1.22 -6.50
CA VAL A 28 -14.46 -2.27 -7.43
C VAL A 28 -15.12 -3.62 -7.12
N SER A 29 -16.00 -3.72 -6.11
CA SER A 29 -16.63 -5.00 -5.73
C SER A 29 -17.70 -5.47 -6.74
N HIS A 30 -17.73 -6.81 -6.91
CA HIS A 30 -18.50 -7.77 -7.73
C HIS A 30 -19.39 -7.33 -8.93
N ASP A 31 -20.00 -6.13 -8.96
CA ASP A 31 -20.92 -5.65 -10.01
C ASP A 31 -20.56 -4.27 -10.59
N GLN A 32 -19.82 -3.43 -9.86
CA GLN A 32 -19.59 -2.04 -10.26
C GLN A 32 -18.45 -1.85 -11.27
N TRP A 33 -17.66 -2.90 -11.51
CA TRP A 33 -16.56 -2.87 -12.45
C TRP A 33 -16.99 -2.49 -13.89
N ARG A 34 -18.24 -2.80 -14.29
CA ARG A 34 -18.76 -2.50 -15.65
C ARG A 34 -19.13 -1.02 -15.85
N ASN A 35 -19.40 -0.28 -14.78
CA ASN A 35 -19.86 1.11 -14.83
C ASN A 35 -18.79 2.10 -14.35
N ALA A 36 -17.62 1.62 -13.93
CA ALA A 36 -16.49 2.46 -13.57
C ALA A 36 -15.98 3.19 -14.82
N ARG A 37 -16.36 4.46 -14.94
CA ARG A 37 -15.78 5.41 -15.91
C ARG A 37 -14.28 5.55 -15.62
N GLY A 38 -13.48 4.67 -16.21
CA GLY A 38 -12.03 4.66 -16.08
C GLY A 38 -11.56 4.14 -14.72
N TYR A 39 -10.64 3.20 -14.75
CA TYR A 39 -9.89 2.78 -13.57
C TYR A 39 -9.17 4.03 -13.00
N ASN A 40 -9.59 4.48 -11.82
CA ASN A 40 -9.07 5.71 -11.22
C ASN A 40 -7.86 5.37 -10.34
N LYS A 41 -6.81 6.21 -10.36
CA LYS A 41 -5.58 6.05 -9.55
C LYS A 41 -5.87 5.94 -8.05
N THR A 42 -7.07 6.35 -7.62
CA THR A 42 -7.59 6.20 -6.26
C THR A 42 -7.74 4.75 -5.82
N VAL A 43 -7.89 3.79 -6.74
CA VAL A 43 -7.92 2.34 -6.43
C VAL A 43 -6.60 1.91 -5.81
N ASP A 44 -5.48 2.33 -6.39
CA ASP A 44 -4.14 2.05 -5.86
C ASP A 44 -3.95 2.68 -4.48
N MET A 45 -4.51 3.86 -4.26
CA MET A 45 -4.42 4.56 -2.96
C MET A 45 -5.12 3.80 -1.83
N TRP A 46 -6.22 3.11 -2.12
CA TRP A 46 -6.86 2.23 -1.13
C TRP A 46 -5.98 1.03 -0.82
N ALA A 47 -5.47 0.36 -1.85
CA ALA A 47 -4.57 -0.78 -1.69
C ALA A 47 -3.33 -0.41 -0.87
N ILE A 48 -2.75 0.77 -1.11
CA ILE A 48 -1.66 1.33 -0.29
C ILE A 48 -2.09 1.50 1.17
N GLY A 49 -3.30 2.01 1.43
CA GLY A 49 -3.85 2.09 2.78
C GLY A 49 -3.93 0.73 3.48
N VAL A 50 -4.41 -0.31 2.77
CA VAL A 50 -4.46 -1.69 3.28
C VAL A 50 -3.05 -2.22 3.58
N ILE A 51 -2.08 -2.01 2.68
CA ILE A 51 -0.69 -2.46 2.87
C ILE A 51 -0.05 -1.81 4.08
N ILE A 52 -0.22 -0.49 4.25
CA ILE A 52 0.32 0.23 5.41
C ILE A 52 -0.33 -0.30 6.69
N PHE A 53 -1.66 -0.50 6.70
CA PHE A 53 -2.35 -1.08 7.86
C PHE A 53 -1.77 -2.45 8.24
N VAL A 54 -1.68 -3.38 7.28
CA VAL A 54 -1.13 -4.73 7.51
C VAL A 54 0.33 -4.67 7.98
N SER A 55 1.11 -3.72 7.47
CA SER A 55 2.52 -3.54 7.89
C SER A 55 2.65 -3.06 9.33
N LEU A 56 1.64 -2.36 9.86
CA LEU A 56 1.62 -1.84 11.24
C LEU A 56 1.02 -2.84 12.22
N THR A 57 0.00 -3.60 11.82
CA THR A 57 -0.78 -4.46 12.72
C THR A 57 -0.53 -5.95 12.55
N GLY A 58 -0.01 -6.37 11.38
CA GLY A 58 0.17 -7.77 11.01
C GLY A 58 -1.10 -8.48 10.52
N TYR A 59 -2.24 -7.80 10.41
CA TYR A 59 -3.50 -8.39 9.95
C TYR A 59 -4.28 -7.49 8.99
N PHE A 60 -5.24 -8.07 8.25
CA PHE A 60 -6.04 -7.34 7.27
C PHE A 60 -7.16 -6.50 7.90
N PRO A 61 -7.40 -5.27 7.42
CA PRO A 61 -8.48 -4.44 7.93
C PRO A 61 -9.88 -4.95 7.54
N PHE A 62 -9.99 -5.77 6.49
CA PHE A 62 -11.24 -6.31 5.98
C PHE A 62 -11.10 -7.81 5.69
N HIS A 63 -12.16 -8.56 5.95
CA HIS A 63 -12.25 -10.00 5.68
C HIS A 63 -12.62 -10.22 4.22
N GLU A 64 -11.85 -11.06 3.53
CA GLU A 64 -12.04 -11.34 2.10
C GLU A 64 -13.28 -12.18 1.78
N GLU A 65 -13.76 -12.97 2.75
CA GLU A 65 -14.93 -13.85 2.62
C GLU A 65 -16.25 -13.10 2.82
N ILE A 66 -16.21 -11.87 3.35
CA ILE A 66 -17.37 -11.05 3.67
C ILE A 66 -17.40 -9.87 2.69
N ASP A 67 -18.58 -9.48 2.23
CA ASP A 67 -18.72 -8.24 1.44
C ASP A 67 -18.11 -7.06 2.21
N ILE A 68 -17.40 -6.20 1.49
CA ILE A 68 -16.68 -5.06 2.08
C ILE A 68 -17.65 -3.99 2.57
N LEU A 69 -18.79 -3.82 1.91
CA LEU A 69 -19.77 -2.77 2.21
C LEU A 69 -20.21 -2.72 3.70
N PRO A 70 -20.66 -3.81 4.34
CA PRO A 70 -21.00 -3.81 5.77
C PRO A 70 -19.78 -3.60 6.68
N GLN A 71 -18.57 -3.91 6.20
CA GLN A 71 -17.34 -3.73 6.96
C GLN A 71 -16.89 -2.26 7.00
N LEU A 72 -17.29 -1.44 6.03
CA LEU A 72 -16.93 -0.02 5.96
C LEU A 72 -17.38 0.78 7.18
N GLU A 73 -18.53 0.43 7.77
CA GLU A 73 -19.05 1.07 8.99
C GLU A 73 -18.14 0.85 10.19
N ASN A 74 -17.32 -0.20 10.17
CA ASN A 74 -16.39 -0.54 11.24
C ASN A 74 -15.00 0.08 11.07
N ILE A 75 -14.73 0.82 9.99
CA ILE A 75 -13.44 1.49 9.79
C ILE A 75 -12.99 2.32 11.02
N PRO A 76 -13.85 3.12 11.68
CA PRO A 76 -13.46 3.83 12.89
C PRO A 76 -13.01 2.94 14.06
N LYS A 77 -13.47 1.69 14.12
CA LYS A 77 -13.12 0.73 15.18
C LYS A 77 -11.74 0.11 14.95
N LEU A 78 -11.29 0.02 13.69
CA LEU A 78 -9.95 -0.50 13.35
C LEU A 78 -8.82 0.28 14.04
N PHE A 79 -9.05 1.57 14.32
CA PHE A 79 -8.07 2.47 14.96
C PHE A 79 -8.25 2.62 16.46
N GLN A 80 -9.15 1.84 17.08
CA GLN A 80 -9.36 1.79 18.53
C GLN A 80 -8.64 0.59 19.17
N ASP A 81 -7.98 -0.24 18.35
CA ASP A 81 -7.13 -1.35 18.79
C ASP A 81 -5.92 -0.81 19.58
N ASP A 82 -5.51 -1.54 20.62
CA ASP A 82 -4.38 -1.18 21.45
C ASP A 82 -3.06 -1.08 20.65
N LEU A 83 -2.95 -1.79 19.52
CA LEU A 83 -1.83 -1.67 18.59
C LEU A 83 -1.67 -0.25 18.03
N PHE A 84 -2.75 0.52 17.95
CA PHE A 84 -2.71 1.90 17.50
C PHE A 84 -2.34 2.89 18.61
N ASN A 85 -2.21 2.47 19.87
CA ASN A 85 -1.81 3.39 20.96
C ASN A 85 -0.38 3.91 20.77
N GLU A 86 0.52 3.11 20.18
CA GLU A 86 1.92 3.49 19.93
C GLU A 86 2.14 4.17 18.56
N ILE A 87 1.13 4.13 17.70
CA ILE A 87 1.19 4.72 16.35
C ILE A 87 0.87 6.21 16.42
N THR A 88 1.63 7.02 15.67
CA THR A 88 1.45 8.48 15.70
C THR A 88 0.13 8.90 15.05
N ASP A 89 -0.42 10.03 15.51
CA ASP A 89 -1.71 10.54 15.02
C ASP A 89 -1.66 10.89 13.53
N GLU A 90 -0.50 11.26 12.98
CA GLU A 90 -0.34 11.54 11.55
C GLU A 90 -0.53 10.27 10.71
N VAL A 91 -0.04 9.12 11.18
CA VAL A 91 -0.25 7.84 10.49
C VAL A 91 -1.72 7.45 10.53
N LYS A 92 -2.37 7.61 11.69
CA LYS A 92 -3.81 7.37 11.84
C LYS A 92 -4.62 8.29 10.93
N ASP A 93 -4.25 9.58 10.84
CA ASP A 93 -4.92 10.54 9.96
C ASP A 93 -4.81 10.11 8.50
N LEU A 94 -3.60 9.78 8.04
CA LEU A 94 -3.37 9.33 6.67
C LEU A 94 -4.18 8.07 6.36
N LEU A 95 -4.14 7.05 7.22
CA LEU A 95 -4.87 5.82 6.97
C LEU A 95 -6.38 6.03 7.00
N ARG A 96 -6.91 6.61 8.08
CA ARG A 96 -8.35 6.69 8.34
C ARG A 96 -9.06 7.71 7.45
N PHE A 97 -8.48 8.89 7.28
CA PHE A 97 -9.18 10.02 6.66
C PHE A 97 -8.72 10.31 5.23
N ARG A 98 -7.64 9.68 4.75
CA ARG A 98 -7.08 9.94 3.42
C ARG A 98 -7.06 8.71 2.51
N LEU A 99 -6.65 7.54 3.02
CA LEU A 99 -6.45 6.34 2.18
C LEU A 99 -7.62 5.35 2.26
N LEU A 100 -8.04 4.96 3.46
CA LEU A 100 -9.16 4.03 3.68
C LEU A 100 -10.51 4.78 3.71
N VAL A 101 -10.69 5.67 2.73
CA VAL A 101 -11.92 6.44 2.54
C VAL A 101 -12.79 5.70 1.52
N PRO A 102 -14.02 5.30 1.88
CA PRO A 102 -14.90 4.56 0.97
C PRO A 102 -15.22 5.32 -0.32
N ASP A 103 -15.46 6.63 -0.21
CA ASP A 103 -15.71 7.47 -1.38
C ASP A 103 -14.40 7.78 -2.11
N ALA A 104 -14.26 7.22 -3.32
CA ALA A 104 -13.11 7.43 -4.19
C ALA A 104 -12.88 8.92 -4.55
N GLY A 105 -13.94 9.74 -4.63
CA GLY A 105 -13.82 11.17 -4.95
C GLY A 105 -13.19 11.98 -3.80
N HIS A 106 -13.34 11.52 -2.57
CA HIS A 106 -12.75 12.12 -1.37
C HIS A 106 -11.42 11.47 -0.96
N ARG A 107 -11.05 10.34 -1.58
CA ARG A 107 -9.81 9.64 -1.31
C ARG A 107 -8.60 10.46 -1.78
N MET A 108 -7.57 10.53 -0.95
CA MET A 108 -6.36 11.30 -1.25
C MET A 108 -5.60 10.66 -2.41
N HIS A 109 -5.19 11.50 -3.36
CA HIS A 109 -4.39 11.09 -4.50
C HIS A 109 -2.89 11.04 -4.14
N SER A 110 -2.10 10.28 -4.89
CA SER A 110 -0.64 10.13 -4.65
C SER A 110 0.11 11.47 -4.58
N ALA A 111 -0.27 12.44 -5.42
CA ALA A 111 0.30 13.79 -5.39
C ALA A 111 -0.01 14.56 -4.09
N GLY A 112 -1.09 14.22 -3.38
CA GLY A 112 -1.41 14.80 -2.07
C GLY A 112 -0.66 14.12 -0.93
N VAL A 113 -0.45 12.81 -1.03
CA VAL A 113 0.23 12.01 0.02
C VAL A 113 1.65 12.50 0.28
N ILE A 114 2.39 12.91 -0.76
CA ILE A 114 3.75 13.43 -0.60
C ILE A 114 3.82 14.70 0.25
N TYR A 115 2.72 15.45 0.38
CA TYR A 115 2.64 16.67 1.19
C TYR A 115 1.99 16.43 2.55
N HIS A 116 1.55 15.21 2.85
CA HIS A 116 0.98 14.87 4.15
C HIS A 116 2.04 14.96 5.25
N ASP A 117 1.63 15.38 6.45
CA ASP A 117 2.52 15.60 7.59
C ASP A 117 3.35 14.38 7.94
N TRP A 118 2.79 13.17 7.85
CA TRP A 118 3.53 11.94 8.08
C TRP A 118 4.69 11.79 7.09
N PHE A 119 4.45 12.02 5.79
CA PHE A 119 5.48 11.93 4.76
C PHE A 119 6.54 13.02 4.89
N GLN A 120 6.12 14.25 5.21
CA GLN A 120 7.05 15.37 5.39
C GLN A 120 7.95 15.16 6.62
N LYS A 121 7.38 14.73 7.76
CA LYS A 121 8.13 14.40 8.98
C LYS A 121 9.09 13.24 8.73
N SER A 122 8.61 12.17 8.10
CA SER A 122 9.44 11.00 7.76
C SER A 122 10.61 11.36 6.85
N ARG A 123 10.39 12.19 5.83
CA ARG A 123 11.46 12.70 4.95
C ARG A 123 12.48 13.52 5.72
N ASN A 124 12.05 14.37 6.65
CA ASN A 124 12.97 15.18 7.45
C ASN A 124 13.78 14.32 8.43
N LEU A 125 13.15 13.34 9.07
CA LEU A 125 13.84 12.36 9.92
C LEU A 125 14.90 11.60 9.12
N LEU A 126 14.55 11.11 7.93
CA LEU A 126 15.51 10.44 7.03
C LEU A 126 16.70 11.34 6.67
N LYS A 127 16.46 12.64 6.39
CA LYS A 127 17.56 13.59 6.15
C LYS A 127 18.45 13.75 7.37
N SER A 128 17.87 13.90 8.56
CA SER A 128 18.63 14.02 9.80
C SER A 128 19.43 12.74 10.11
N CYS A 129 18.86 11.56 9.88
CA CYS A 129 19.56 10.28 10.00
C CYS A 129 20.76 10.21 9.05
N LYS A 130 20.58 10.57 7.77
CA LYS A 130 21.67 10.61 6.79
C LYS A 130 22.80 11.57 7.22
N GLN A 131 22.44 12.75 7.70
CA GLN A 131 23.43 13.72 8.21
C GLN A 131 24.21 13.17 9.41
N LEU A 132 23.54 12.45 10.31
CA LEU A 132 24.21 11.79 11.43
C LEU A 132 25.15 10.69 10.97
N GLU A 133 24.77 9.88 9.99
CA GLU A 133 25.61 8.82 9.42
C GLU A 133 26.87 9.38 8.74
N GLU A 134 26.73 10.50 8.01
CA GLU A 134 27.86 11.23 7.42
C GLU A 134 28.83 11.72 8.52
N CYS A 135 28.30 12.32 9.59
CA CYS A 135 29.11 12.77 10.73
C CYS A 135 29.81 11.64 11.48
N LEU A 136 29.19 10.45 11.53
CA LEU A 136 29.72 9.28 12.25
C LEU A 136 30.61 8.38 11.36
N GLU A 137 30.74 8.70 10.08
CA GLU A 137 31.42 7.88 9.05
C GLU A 137 30.91 6.43 9.03
N LYS A 138 29.63 6.21 9.36
CA LYS A 138 29.04 4.88 9.46
C LYS A 138 27.62 4.88 8.91
N LYS A 139 27.35 3.97 7.97
CA LYS A 139 26.01 3.73 7.40
C LYS A 139 25.37 2.53 8.09
N TRP A 140 24.32 2.74 8.88
CA TRP A 140 23.56 1.67 9.55
C TRP A 140 22.12 1.60 9.06
N LEU A 141 21.55 2.74 8.68
CA LEU A 141 20.18 2.95 8.25
C LEU A 141 20.06 3.04 6.72
N THR A 142 21.06 3.59 6.02
CA THR A 142 20.99 3.71 4.54
C THR A 142 21.39 2.46 3.77
N LEU A 143 22.14 1.53 4.37
CA LEU A 143 22.49 0.27 3.69
C LEU A 143 21.25 -0.58 3.38
N PHE A 144 20.24 -0.55 4.27
CA PHE A 144 18.96 -1.24 4.05
C PHE A 144 18.13 -0.68 2.88
N PHE A 145 18.36 0.57 2.46
CA PHE A 145 17.66 1.18 1.34
C PHE A 145 18.47 1.13 0.02
N GLU A 146 19.80 1.21 0.07
CA GLU A 146 20.68 1.13 -1.12
C GLU A 146 20.77 -0.30 -1.72
N GLU A 147 20.51 -1.36 -0.95
CA GLU A 147 20.49 -2.74 -1.46
C GLU A 147 19.32 -3.04 -2.42
N THR A 148 18.26 -2.22 -2.40
CA THR A 148 17.09 -2.42 -3.27
C THR A 148 17.25 -1.84 -4.67
N ASP A 149 18.20 -0.92 -4.88
CA ASP A 149 18.49 -0.33 -6.20
C ASP A 149 19.60 -1.07 -6.96
N SER A 150 20.37 -1.94 -6.30
CA SER A 150 21.55 -2.60 -6.88
C SER A 150 21.35 -4.07 -7.28
N ASN A 151 20.24 -4.71 -6.89
CA ASN A 151 19.95 -6.11 -7.22
C ASN A 151 18.80 -6.33 -8.22
N ALA A 152 18.63 -5.41 -9.18
CA ALA A 152 17.74 -5.61 -10.34
C ALA A 152 18.32 -6.55 -11.42
N ASN A 153 19.23 -7.45 -11.05
CA ASN A 153 19.64 -8.60 -11.87
C ASN A 153 19.32 -9.88 -11.11
N VAL A 154 18.04 -10.27 -11.18
CA VAL A 154 17.60 -11.59 -10.70
C VAL A 154 18.15 -12.63 -11.68
N SER A 155 19.28 -13.23 -11.33
CA SER A 155 19.70 -14.51 -11.88
C SER A 155 18.67 -15.55 -11.48
N VAL A 156 17.93 -16.05 -12.47
CA VAL A 156 17.02 -17.20 -12.31
C VAL A 156 17.86 -18.40 -11.92
N ALA A 157 17.79 -18.79 -10.64
CA ALA A 157 18.28 -20.08 -10.20
C ALA A 157 17.29 -21.16 -10.70
N THR A 158 17.63 -21.81 -11.80
CA THR A 158 17.05 -23.08 -12.22
C THR A 158 17.31 -24.11 -11.11
N ILE A 159 16.23 -24.62 -10.51
CA ILE A 159 16.28 -25.80 -9.65
C ILE A 159 16.42 -27.00 -10.59
N GLU A 160 17.58 -27.64 -10.58
CA GLU A 160 17.75 -28.99 -11.13
C GLU A 160 17.01 -29.96 -10.22
N GLU A 161 15.96 -30.60 -10.73
CA GLU A 161 15.38 -31.80 -10.13
C GLU A 161 16.43 -32.92 -10.20
N SER A 162 16.94 -33.31 -9.04
CA SER A 162 17.72 -34.53 -8.88
C SER A 162 16.78 -35.74 -8.92
N ASP A 163 16.67 -36.36 -10.09
CA ASP A 163 16.22 -37.75 -10.19
C ASP A 163 17.30 -38.65 -9.57
N SER A 164 16.97 -39.25 -8.42
CA SER A 164 17.73 -40.34 -7.82
C SER A 164 16.96 -41.65 -7.99
N ASN A 165 17.59 -42.55 -8.75
CA ASN A 165 17.40 -44.01 -8.90
C ASN A 165 16.43 -44.72 -7.95
#